data_AF-A0AAU9X261-F1
#
_entry.id   AF-A0AAU9X261-F1
#
_cell.length_a   1.000
_cell.length_b   1.000
_cell.length_c   1.000
_cell.angle_alpha   90.00
_cell.angle_beta   90.00
_cell.angle_gamma   90.00
#
_symmetry.space_group_name_H-M   'P 1'
#
loop_
_entity.id
_entity.type
_entity.pdbx_description
1 polymer ?
#
loop_
_entity_poly.entity_id
_entity_poly.type
_entity_poly.pdbx_seq_one_letter_code
_entity_poly.pdbx_strand_id
1 'polypeptide(L)'
;MEAVRAGEIRRVFRSKCEIQLKMPANQATRSKLEAVLARLELVADKLGLAECSIKKGGTEADIQALVERLENVAGKLEQLKSGASGEGSGKIVEFYDEFLKGKIQVFFKLSNEIGGDLKAQVDLAKNTFQALRDFLMKASQTKIPSRNELASMVKPIAQCREEVEAFRDRNRSSKQFNHLSAVSEGMDALLWVGAPGKPDIFVRDRKDGAVFYTNRVLKDFKQNPLHTEWAHSFIGALIELQQYCKEFHPMGVTWAS
;
A
#
# COMPACT_ATOMS: atom_id res chain seq x y z
N MET A 1 56.14 -44.54 11.77
CA MET A 1 55.38 -43.92 12.89
C MET A 1 54.80 -42.56 12.54
N GLU A 2 55.46 -41.71 11.74
CA GLU A 2 54.98 -40.35 11.42
C GLU A 2 53.70 -40.29 10.55
N ALA A 3 53.55 -41.20 9.58
CA ALA A 3 52.37 -41.22 8.71
C ALA A 3 51.06 -41.53 9.47
N VAL A 4 51.13 -42.39 10.50
CA VAL A 4 49.99 -42.72 11.38
C VAL A 4 49.60 -41.50 12.21
N ARG A 5 50.59 -40.78 12.74
CA ARG A 5 50.40 -39.56 13.54
C ARG A 5 49.78 -38.42 12.72
N ALA A 6 50.19 -38.26 11.47
CA ALA A 6 49.61 -37.27 10.56
C ALA A 6 48.15 -37.62 10.17
N GLY A 7 47.83 -38.91 10.03
CA GLY A 7 46.48 -39.40 9.79
C GLY A 7 45.53 -39.13 10.96
N GLU A 8 45.99 -39.33 12.19
CA GLU A 8 45.24 -39.03 13.40
C GLU A 8 44.97 -37.54 13.57
N ILE A 9 45.97 -36.68 13.34
CA ILE A 9 45.81 -35.22 13.42
C ILE A 9 44.75 -34.72 12.42
N ARG A 10 44.76 -35.22 11.18
CA ARG A 10 43.73 -34.85 10.18
C ARG A 10 42.34 -35.34 10.58
N ARG A 11 42.23 -36.53 11.17
CA ARG A 11 40.95 -37.08 11.64
C ARG A 11 40.40 -36.26 12.82
N VAL A 12 41.24 -35.88 13.78
CA VAL A 12 40.85 -35.04 14.92
C VAL A 12 40.45 -33.65 14.46
N PHE A 13 41.19 -33.04 13.53
CA PHE A 13 40.85 -31.73 12.99
C PHE A 13 39.49 -31.75 12.28
N ARG A 14 39.24 -32.75 11.42
CA ARG A 14 37.95 -32.91 10.72
C ARG A 14 36.80 -33.10 11.71
N SER A 15 36.98 -33.95 12.72
CA SER A 15 35.97 -34.20 13.74
C SER A 15 35.67 -32.95 14.58
N LYS A 16 36.70 -32.16 14.93
CA LYS A 16 36.54 -30.92 15.69
C LYS A 16 35.81 -29.83 14.89
N CYS A 17 36.09 -29.70 13.59
CA CYS A 17 35.35 -28.81 12.70
C CYS A 17 33.89 -29.26 12.52
N GLU A 18 33.62 -30.56 12.37
CA GLU A 18 32.25 -31.09 12.29
C GLU A 18 31.44 -30.84 13.57
N ILE A 19 32.08 -30.92 14.74
CA ILE A 19 31.44 -30.62 16.02
C ILE A 19 31.15 -29.11 16.14
N GLN A 20 32.08 -28.24 15.73
CA GLN A 20 31.85 -26.79 15.72
C GLN A 20 30.69 -26.39 14.79
N LEU A 21 30.56 -27.01 13.62
CA LEU A 21 29.44 -26.79 12.70
C LEU A 21 28.08 -27.24 13.27
N LYS A 22 28.09 -28.25 14.16
CA LYS A 22 26.89 -28.76 14.85
C LYS A 22 26.56 -28.03 16.15
N MET A 23 27.34 -27.01 16.54
CA MET A 23 27.03 -26.24 17.74
C MET A 23 25.69 -25.49 17.58
N PRO A 24 24.84 -25.47 18.62
CA PRO A 24 23.49 -24.91 18.52
C PRO A 24 23.49 -23.42 18.16
N ALA A 25 24.51 -22.66 18.57
CA ALA A 25 24.69 -21.27 18.16
C ALA A 25 24.92 -21.13 16.64
N ASN A 26 25.73 -22.01 16.05
CA ASN A 26 26.01 -22.01 14.61
C ASN A 26 24.81 -22.54 13.81
N GLN A 27 24.07 -23.50 14.35
CA GLN A 27 22.82 -23.97 13.76
C GLN A 27 21.73 -22.89 13.80
N ALA A 28 21.62 -22.13 14.89
CA ALA A 28 20.71 -20.99 15.00
C ALA A 28 21.08 -19.88 14.00
N THR A 29 22.37 -19.57 13.84
CA THR A 29 22.85 -18.63 12.82
C THR A 29 22.52 -19.14 11.41
N ARG A 30 22.71 -20.44 11.14
CA ARG A 30 22.36 -21.07 9.87
C ARG A 30 20.86 -21.00 9.58
N SER A 31 20.01 -21.30 10.56
CA SER A 31 18.55 -21.19 10.40
C SER A 31 18.10 -19.75 10.19
N LYS A 32 18.76 -18.77 10.83
CA LYS A 32 18.51 -17.34 10.57
C LYS A 32 18.90 -16.95 9.14
N LEU A 33 20.04 -17.44 8.64
CA LEU A 33 20.48 -17.21 7.26
C LEU A 33 19.55 -17.87 6.24
N GLU A 34 19.10 -19.10 6.49
CA GLU A 34 18.12 -19.80 5.64
C GLU A 34 16.77 -19.03 5.60
N ALA A 35 16.33 -18.47 6.72
CA ALA A 35 15.13 -17.63 6.77
C ALA A 35 15.29 -16.29 6.03
N VAL A 36 16.47 -15.68 6.06
CA VAL A 36 16.76 -14.46 5.28
C VAL A 36 16.79 -14.78 3.78
N LEU A 37 17.39 -15.90 3.40
CA LEU A 37 17.41 -16.36 2.00
C LEU A 37 16.00 -16.56 1.45
N ALA A 38 15.13 -17.27 2.19
CA ALA A 38 13.74 -17.49 1.78
C ALA A 38 12.95 -16.18 1.62
N ARG A 39 13.25 -15.16 2.46
CA ARG A 39 12.63 -13.84 2.35
C ARG A 39 13.15 -13.04 1.15
N LEU A 40 14.43 -13.19 0.81
CA LEU A 40 15.02 -12.54 -0.37
C LEU A 40 14.54 -13.18 -1.68
N GLU A 41 14.40 -14.51 -1.72
CA GLU A 41 13.81 -15.22 -2.86
C GLU A 41 12.37 -14.74 -3.12
N LEU A 42 11.54 -14.64 -2.08
CA LEU A 42 10.18 -14.11 -2.18
C LEU A 42 10.13 -12.65 -2.69
N VAL A 43 11.12 -11.82 -2.32
CA VAL A 43 11.22 -10.43 -2.78
C VAL A 43 11.69 -10.38 -4.24
N ALA A 44 12.63 -11.22 -4.65
CA ALA A 44 13.09 -11.33 -6.03
C ALA A 44 11.95 -11.78 -6.98
N ASP A 45 11.15 -12.76 -6.55
CA ASP A 45 9.96 -13.22 -7.29
C ASP A 45 8.92 -12.10 -7.45
N LYS A 46 8.67 -11.32 -6.39
CA LYS A 46 7.72 -10.19 -6.43
C LYS A 46 8.19 -9.02 -7.30
N LEU A 47 9.50 -8.91 -7.53
CA LEU A 47 10.09 -7.87 -8.37
C LEU A 47 10.32 -8.32 -9.82
N GLY A 48 9.96 -9.56 -10.17
CA GLY A 48 10.13 -10.10 -11.52
C GLY A 48 11.59 -10.25 -11.95
N LEU A 49 12.51 -10.34 -10.97
CA LEU A 49 13.95 -10.50 -11.21
C LEU A 49 14.27 -11.99 -11.38
N ALA A 50 13.74 -12.60 -12.44
CA ALA A 50 14.13 -13.95 -12.81
C ALA A 50 15.60 -13.93 -13.28
N GLU A 51 16.43 -14.66 -12.53
CA GLU A 51 17.83 -15.02 -12.80
C GLU A 51 18.92 -13.96 -12.57
N CYS A 52 19.38 -13.84 -11.32
CA CYS A 52 20.80 -13.57 -11.08
C CYS A 52 21.50 -14.90 -10.80
N SER A 53 22.20 -15.44 -11.80
CA SER A 53 22.97 -16.68 -11.68
C SER A 53 24.08 -16.56 -10.64
N ILE A 54 23.88 -17.11 -9.44
CA ILE A 54 24.95 -17.30 -8.46
C ILE A 54 25.76 -18.52 -8.90
N LYS A 55 26.95 -18.29 -9.47
CA LYS A 55 27.88 -19.39 -9.79
C LYS A 55 28.32 -20.05 -8.47
N LYS A 56 28.18 -21.38 -8.38
CA LYS A 56 28.78 -22.19 -7.31
C LYS A 56 30.30 -21.98 -7.30
N GLY A 57 30.82 -21.33 -6.26
CA GLY A 57 32.26 -21.11 -6.07
C GLY A 57 32.67 -19.69 -5.64
N GLY A 58 31.78 -18.89 -5.05
CA GLY A 58 32.15 -17.56 -4.52
C GLY A 58 33.21 -17.66 -3.42
N THR A 59 34.24 -16.82 -3.52
CA THR A 59 35.30 -16.71 -2.52
C THR A 59 34.79 -15.98 -1.27
N GLU A 60 35.48 -16.12 -0.14
CA GLU A 60 35.13 -15.44 1.12
C GLU A 60 35.04 -13.91 0.95
N ALA A 61 35.83 -13.33 0.04
CA ALA A 61 35.76 -11.93 -0.35
C ALA A 61 34.46 -11.55 -1.05
N ASP A 62 33.89 -12.45 -1.87
CA ASP A 62 32.61 -12.20 -2.55
C ASP A 62 31.45 -12.18 -1.55
N ILE A 63 31.51 -13.04 -0.53
CA ILE A 63 30.53 -13.08 0.56
C ILE A 63 30.64 -11.81 1.41
N GLN A 64 31.86 -11.40 1.77
CA GLN A 64 32.11 -10.19 2.55
C GLN A 64 31.58 -8.94 1.82
N ALA A 65 31.86 -8.81 0.52
CA ALA A 65 31.37 -7.71 -0.30
C ALA A 65 29.83 -7.71 -0.41
N LEU A 66 29.20 -8.89 -0.42
CA LEU A 66 27.74 -8.99 -0.43
C LEU A 66 27.13 -8.55 0.91
N VAL A 67 27.73 -8.97 2.03
CA VAL A 67 27.30 -8.58 3.37
C VAL A 67 27.41 -7.06 3.55
N GLU A 68 28.54 -6.47 3.16
CA GLU A 68 28.78 -5.03 3.28
C GLU A 68 27.81 -4.21 2.40
N ARG A 69 27.47 -4.71 1.20
CA ARG A 69 26.42 -4.12 0.36
C ARG A 69 25.04 -4.24 0.99
N LEU A 70 24.71 -5.38 1.60
CA LEU A 70 23.43 -5.59 2.29
C LEU A 70 23.31 -4.73 3.55
N GLU A 71 24.38 -4.58 4.33
CA GLU A 71 24.42 -3.71 5.50
C GLU A 71 24.27 -2.24 5.10
N ASN A 72 24.89 -1.80 4.01
CA ASN A 72 24.70 -0.46 3.46
C ASN A 72 23.26 -0.22 2.94
N VAL A 73 22.66 -1.22 2.30
CA VAL A 73 21.26 -1.14 1.85
C VAL A 73 20.32 -1.11 3.07
N ALA A 74 20.56 -1.94 4.08
CA ALA A 74 19.80 -1.95 5.33
C ALA A 74 19.92 -0.61 6.07
N GLY A 75 21.14 -0.06 6.17
CA GLY A 75 21.39 1.25 6.76
C GLY A 75 20.64 2.37 6.04
N LYS A 76 20.69 2.42 4.70
CA LYS A 76 19.89 3.37 3.90
C LYS A 76 18.39 3.17 4.08
N LEU A 77 17.91 1.93 4.20
CA LEU A 77 16.50 1.63 4.42
C LEU A 77 16.02 2.14 5.78
N GLU A 78 16.81 1.94 6.84
CA GLU A 78 16.52 2.45 8.18
C GLU A 78 16.63 3.98 8.24
N GLN A 79 17.52 4.60 7.46
CA GLN A 79 17.62 6.05 7.35
C GLN A 79 16.40 6.66 6.62
N LEU A 80 15.90 6.00 5.57
CA LEU A 80 14.65 6.38 4.90
C LEU A 80 13.43 6.20 5.81
N LYS A 81 13.45 5.19 6.69
CA LYS A 81 12.39 4.93 7.67
C LYS A 81 12.40 5.96 8.80
N SER A 82 13.57 6.43 9.23
CA SER A 82 13.70 7.42 10.31
C SER A 82 13.49 8.88 9.84
N GLY A 83 13.72 9.19 8.57
CA GLY A 83 13.50 10.54 8.01
C GLY A 83 12.03 11.00 7.96
N ALA A 84 11.06 10.12 8.19
CA ALA A 84 9.63 10.43 8.18
C ALA A 84 8.95 10.39 9.57
N SER A 85 9.69 10.03 10.63
CA SER A 85 9.11 9.33 11.78
C SER A 85 9.06 10.11 13.11
N GLY A 86 8.89 11.44 13.08
CA GLY A 86 8.77 12.21 14.34
C GLY A 86 7.71 13.31 14.33
N GLU A 87 7.69 14.13 13.28
CA GLU A 87 6.79 15.30 13.16
C GLU A 87 5.70 15.13 12.08
N GLY A 88 5.78 14.07 11.27
CA GLY A 88 4.92 13.88 10.09
C GLY A 88 3.57 13.23 10.37
N SER A 89 3.46 12.43 11.45
CA SER A 89 2.27 11.63 11.75
C SER A 89 1.02 12.48 12.00
N GLY A 90 1.11 13.58 12.78
CA GLY A 90 -0.02 14.49 12.99
C GLY A 90 -0.42 15.24 11.70
N LYS A 91 0.56 15.52 10.85
CA LYS A 91 0.37 16.29 9.62
C LYS A 91 -0.36 15.50 8.53
N ILE A 92 -0.33 14.16 8.52
CA ILE A 92 -1.05 13.36 7.50
C ILE A 92 -2.56 13.66 7.53
N VAL A 93 -3.14 13.82 8.72
CA VAL A 93 -4.57 14.13 8.86
C VAL A 93 -4.86 15.55 8.40
N GLU A 94 -4.02 16.50 8.78
CA GLU A 94 -4.15 17.91 8.35
C GLU A 94 -4.11 18.01 6.82
N PHE A 95 -3.19 17.30 6.14
CA PHE A 95 -3.13 17.28 4.69
C PHE A 95 -4.33 16.56 4.05
N TYR A 96 -4.86 15.52 4.70
CA TYR A 96 -6.11 14.91 4.28
C TYR A 96 -7.29 15.88 4.43
N ASP A 97 -7.31 16.69 5.48
CA ASP A 97 -8.33 17.72 5.69
C ASP A 97 -8.24 18.84 4.64
N GLU A 98 -7.03 19.21 4.22
CA GLU A 98 -6.84 20.13 3.08
C GLU A 98 -7.32 19.50 1.77
N PHE A 99 -7.03 18.21 1.53
CA PHE A 99 -7.64 17.46 0.42
C PHE A 99 -9.18 17.51 0.48
N LEU A 100 -9.77 17.34 1.67
CA LEU A 100 -11.22 17.40 1.86
C LEU A 100 -11.81 18.80 1.61
N LYS A 101 -10.99 19.86 1.56
CA LYS A 101 -11.41 21.22 1.16
C LYS A 101 -11.24 21.49 -0.34
N GLY A 102 -10.57 20.59 -1.06
CA GLY A 102 -10.25 20.70 -2.48
C GLY A 102 -11.43 20.38 -3.42
N LYS A 103 -11.13 19.69 -4.53
CA LYS A 103 -12.12 19.41 -5.59
C LYS A 103 -13.28 18.54 -5.11
N ILE A 104 -13.10 17.79 -4.02
CA ILE A 104 -14.18 17.00 -3.45
C ILE A 104 -15.34 17.85 -2.93
N GLN A 105 -15.09 19.07 -2.43
CA GLN A 105 -16.18 19.99 -2.04
C GLN A 105 -16.97 20.47 -3.24
N VAL A 106 -16.29 20.74 -4.36
CA VAL A 106 -16.95 21.10 -5.62
C VAL A 106 -17.84 19.95 -6.09
N PHE A 107 -17.33 18.72 -6.02
CA PHE A 107 -18.11 17.51 -6.31
C PHE A 107 -19.35 17.37 -5.41
N PHE A 108 -19.21 17.58 -4.09
CA PHE A 108 -20.36 17.51 -3.17
C PHE A 108 -21.40 18.59 -3.46
N LYS A 109 -20.95 19.83 -3.70
CA LYS A 109 -21.82 20.94 -4.06
C LYS A 109 -22.60 20.64 -5.34
N LEU A 110 -21.92 20.25 -6.41
CA LEU A 110 -22.55 19.95 -7.70
C LEU A 110 -23.48 18.73 -7.61
N SER A 111 -23.13 17.71 -6.82
CA SER A 111 -24.01 16.56 -6.57
C SER A 111 -25.31 16.98 -5.88
N ASN A 112 -25.23 17.92 -4.95
CA ASN A 112 -26.40 18.50 -4.29
C ASN A 112 -27.26 19.33 -5.27
N GLU A 113 -26.63 20.14 -6.12
CA GLU A 113 -27.33 20.95 -7.14
C GLU A 113 -28.01 20.09 -8.21
N ILE A 114 -27.37 19.00 -8.66
CA ILE A 114 -27.98 18.03 -9.58
C ILE A 114 -29.15 17.30 -8.90
N GLY A 115 -29.05 17.00 -7.61
CA GLY A 115 -30.13 16.41 -6.84
C GLY A 115 -30.45 14.95 -7.20
N GLY A 116 -31.65 14.50 -6.82
CA GLY A 116 -32.16 13.16 -7.11
C GLY A 116 -31.39 12.03 -6.43
N ASP A 117 -31.30 10.89 -7.11
CA ASP A 117 -30.60 9.70 -6.63
C ASP A 117 -29.11 9.98 -6.44
N LEU A 118 -28.52 10.83 -7.29
CA LEU A 118 -27.12 11.23 -7.19
C LEU A 118 -26.83 11.89 -5.84
N LYS A 119 -27.63 12.87 -5.44
CA LYS A 119 -27.45 13.52 -4.13
C LYS A 119 -27.53 12.49 -3.00
N ALA A 120 -28.54 11.62 -3.02
CA ALA A 120 -28.74 10.61 -1.98
C ALA A 120 -27.54 9.65 -1.89
N GLN A 121 -27.00 9.20 -3.02
CA GLN A 121 -25.82 8.34 -3.02
C GLN A 121 -24.56 9.08 -2.55
N VAL A 122 -24.38 10.34 -2.95
CA VAL A 122 -23.21 11.13 -2.54
C VAL A 122 -23.23 11.47 -1.06
N ASP A 123 -24.42 11.63 -0.47
CA ASP A 123 -24.55 11.75 0.99
C ASP A 123 -24.07 10.48 1.71
N LEU A 124 -24.30 9.29 1.15
CA LEU A 124 -23.70 8.05 1.66
C LEU A 124 -22.18 8.02 1.42
N ALA A 125 -21.71 8.45 0.25
CA ALA A 125 -20.29 8.45 -0.10
C ALA A 125 -19.44 9.33 0.85
N LYS A 126 -20.01 10.42 1.39
CA LYS A 126 -19.35 11.24 2.42
C LYS A 126 -18.92 10.41 3.63
N ASN A 127 -19.67 9.38 4.01
CA ASN A 127 -19.31 8.51 5.12
C ASN A 127 -18.04 7.71 4.82
N THR A 128 -17.79 7.33 3.56
CA THR A 128 -16.56 6.63 3.17
C THR A 128 -15.33 7.53 3.31
N PHE A 129 -15.43 8.82 2.93
CA PHE A 129 -14.36 9.81 3.16
C PHE A 129 -14.13 10.05 4.66
N GLN A 130 -15.20 10.15 5.44
CA GLN A 130 -15.08 10.31 6.89
C GLN A 130 -14.44 9.08 7.54
N ALA A 131 -14.85 7.87 7.15
CA ALA A 131 -14.27 6.63 7.66
C ALA A 131 -12.77 6.52 7.33
N LEU A 132 -12.35 7.00 6.14
CA LEU A 132 -10.93 7.08 5.78
C LEU A 132 -10.18 8.11 6.66
N ARG A 133 -10.79 9.26 6.95
CA ARG A 133 -10.21 10.24 7.89
C ARG A 133 -10.03 9.63 9.29
N ASP A 134 -11.04 8.92 9.78
CA ASP A 134 -11.00 8.27 11.09
C ASP A 134 -9.94 7.17 11.15
N PHE A 135 -9.78 6.42 10.05
CA PHE A 135 -8.66 5.49 9.89
C PHE A 135 -7.31 6.21 9.97
N LEU A 136 -7.12 7.32 9.25
CA LEU A 136 -5.87 8.09 9.24
C LEU A 136 -5.56 8.69 10.61
N MET A 137 -6.59 9.18 11.33
CA MET A 137 -6.48 9.61 12.72
C MET A 137 -6.00 8.49 13.65
N LYS A 138 -6.51 7.27 13.45
CA LYS A 138 -6.06 6.12 14.23
C LYS A 138 -4.63 5.71 13.84
N ALA A 139 -4.30 5.75 12.54
CA ALA A 139 -2.97 5.45 12.06
C ALA A 139 -1.92 6.42 12.60
N SER A 140 -2.26 7.72 12.75
CA SER A 140 -1.35 8.72 13.32
C SER A 140 -1.08 8.56 14.83
N GLN A 141 -1.86 7.71 15.51
CA GLN A 141 -1.75 7.48 16.95
C GLN A 141 -1.33 6.04 17.30
N THR A 142 -1.26 5.16 16.30
CA THR A 142 -0.99 3.73 16.50
C THR A 142 0.28 3.34 15.77
N LYS A 143 1.10 2.49 16.38
CA LYS A 143 2.17 1.78 15.68
C LYS A 143 1.59 0.86 14.61
N ILE A 144 2.44 0.41 13.68
CA ILE A 144 2.05 -0.52 12.62
C ILE A 144 1.31 -1.73 13.23
N PRO A 145 0.01 -1.92 12.89
CA PRO A 145 -0.80 -2.98 13.49
C PRO A 145 -0.49 -4.34 12.87
N SER A 146 -0.93 -5.41 13.53
CA SER A 146 -0.98 -6.74 12.94
C SER A 146 -1.96 -6.77 11.75
N ARG A 147 -1.86 -7.81 10.91
CA ARG A 147 -2.78 -7.99 9.77
C ARG A 147 -4.26 -8.00 10.19
N ASN A 148 -4.58 -8.65 11.31
CA ASN A 148 -5.96 -8.79 11.78
C ASN A 148 -6.51 -7.45 12.31
N GLU A 149 -5.66 -6.69 13.01
CA GLU A 149 -6.00 -5.35 13.47
C GLU A 149 -6.17 -4.39 12.29
N LEU A 150 -5.28 -4.45 11.29
CA LEU A 150 -5.42 -3.66 10.05
C LEU A 150 -6.74 -3.96 9.34
N ALA A 151 -7.08 -5.25 9.17
CA ALA A 151 -8.35 -5.64 8.56
C ALA A 151 -9.56 -5.09 9.33
N SER A 152 -9.49 -5.10 10.67
CA SER A 152 -10.53 -4.52 11.53
C SER A 152 -10.62 -3.00 11.41
N MET A 153 -9.49 -2.31 11.23
CA MET A 153 -9.43 -0.87 11.01
C MET A 153 -9.97 -0.45 9.64
N VAL A 154 -9.77 -1.24 8.59
CA VAL A 154 -10.24 -0.95 7.23
C VAL A 154 -11.72 -1.26 7.06
N LYS A 155 -12.27 -2.19 7.85
CA LYS A 155 -13.66 -2.66 7.76
C LYS A 155 -14.71 -1.53 7.67
N PRO A 156 -14.67 -0.45 8.48
CA PRO A 156 -15.65 0.63 8.38
C PRO A 156 -15.64 1.32 7.00
N ILE A 157 -14.47 1.51 6.40
CA ILE A 157 -14.34 2.10 5.05
C ILE A 157 -15.00 1.17 4.01
N ALA A 158 -14.71 -0.13 4.10
CA ALA A 158 -15.28 -1.13 3.20
C ALA A 158 -16.82 -1.18 3.31
N GLN A 159 -17.37 -1.12 4.51
CA GLN A 159 -18.82 -1.12 4.74
C GLN A 159 -19.50 0.14 4.15
N CYS A 160 -18.95 1.33 4.37
CA CYS A 160 -19.47 2.54 3.75
C CYS A 160 -19.41 2.47 2.21
N ARG A 161 -18.33 1.92 1.65
CA ARG A 161 -18.21 1.67 0.20
C ARG A 161 -19.28 0.70 -0.31
N GLU A 162 -19.52 -0.40 0.40
CA GLU A 162 -20.56 -1.38 0.07
C GLU A 162 -21.96 -0.76 0.11
N GLU A 163 -22.24 0.16 1.03
CA GLU A 163 -23.52 0.90 1.07
C GLU A 163 -23.73 1.77 -0.18
N VAL A 164 -22.68 2.46 -0.65
CA VAL A 164 -22.70 3.26 -1.89
C VAL A 164 -22.97 2.38 -3.11
N GLU A 165 -22.32 1.21 -3.19
CA GLU A 165 -22.55 0.23 -4.25
C GLU A 165 -23.98 -0.33 -4.21
N ALA A 166 -24.43 -0.77 -3.03
CA ALA A 166 -25.78 -1.28 -2.84
C ALA A 166 -26.85 -0.25 -3.21
N PHE A 167 -26.60 1.04 -2.95
CA PHE A 167 -27.46 2.11 -3.41
C PHE A 167 -27.55 2.15 -4.94
N ARG A 168 -26.42 2.09 -5.66
CA ARG A 168 -26.42 2.02 -7.13
C ARG A 168 -27.16 0.80 -7.64
N ASP A 169 -26.94 -0.37 -7.03
CA ASP A 169 -27.56 -1.63 -7.45
C ASP A 169 -29.08 -1.68 -7.26
N ARG A 170 -29.59 -1.05 -6.20
CA ARG A 170 -31.03 -0.89 -5.99
C ARG A 170 -31.69 0.10 -6.96
N ASN A 171 -30.92 1.03 -7.52
CA ASN A 171 -31.39 2.10 -8.38
C ASN A 171 -30.98 1.92 -9.85
N ARG A 172 -30.98 0.68 -10.36
CA ARG A 172 -30.58 0.36 -11.75
C ARG A 172 -31.41 1.03 -12.84
N SER A 173 -32.66 1.38 -12.54
CA SER A 173 -33.55 2.11 -13.46
C SER A 173 -33.39 3.64 -13.39
N SER A 174 -32.48 4.15 -12.56
CA SER A 174 -32.29 5.58 -12.39
C SER A 174 -31.84 6.24 -13.70
N LYS A 175 -32.41 7.41 -14.01
CA LYS A 175 -31.92 8.27 -15.11
C LYS A 175 -30.50 8.78 -14.86
N GLN A 176 -30.03 8.72 -13.61
CA GLN A 176 -28.69 9.11 -13.20
C GLN A 176 -27.73 7.91 -13.08
N PHE A 177 -28.07 6.73 -13.62
CA PHE A 177 -27.29 5.49 -13.40
C PHE A 177 -25.80 5.59 -13.78
N ASN A 178 -25.45 6.34 -14.84
CA ASN A 178 -24.03 6.59 -15.17
C ASN A 178 -23.33 7.44 -14.08
N HIS A 179 -24.02 8.39 -13.45
CA HIS A 179 -23.47 9.13 -12.31
C HIS A 179 -23.32 8.21 -11.11
N LEU A 180 -24.35 7.39 -10.84
CA LEU A 180 -24.34 6.49 -9.69
C LEU A 180 -23.21 5.45 -9.78
N SER A 181 -22.99 4.94 -10.98
CA SER A 181 -21.92 4.00 -11.27
C SER A 181 -20.54 4.66 -11.14
N ALA A 182 -20.38 5.89 -11.63
CA ALA A 182 -19.12 6.62 -11.43
C ALA A 182 -18.78 6.76 -9.95
N VAL A 183 -19.73 7.19 -9.11
CA VAL A 183 -19.51 7.34 -7.66
C VAL A 183 -19.18 5.99 -7.01
N SER A 184 -19.95 4.93 -7.30
CA SER A 184 -19.71 3.61 -6.68
C SER A 184 -18.34 3.03 -7.05
N GLU A 185 -17.96 3.07 -8.33
CA GLU A 185 -16.64 2.58 -8.76
C GLU A 185 -15.50 3.45 -8.19
N GLY A 186 -15.71 4.76 -8.10
CA GLY A 186 -14.70 5.68 -7.56
C GLY A 186 -14.41 5.48 -6.07
N MET A 187 -15.35 4.93 -5.30
CA MET A 187 -15.13 4.67 -3.87
C MET A 187 -14.04 3.61 -3.61
N ASP A 188 -13.76 2.74 -4.59
CA ASP A 188 -12.67 1.76 -4.47
C ASP A 188 -11.31 2.40 -4.25
N ALA A 189 -11.11 3.61 -4.76
CA ALA A 189 -9.87 4.35 -4.57
C ALA A 189 -9.55 4.61 -3.09
N LEU A 190 -10.55 4.66 -2.21
CA LEU A 190 -10.36 4.90 -0.77
C LEU A 190 -9.85 3.66 -0.01
N LEU A 191 -9.87 2.48 -0.63
CA LEU A 191 -9.42 1.23 0.00
C LEU A 191 -7.89 1.01 -0.05
N TRP A 192 -7.13 2.00 -0.54
CA TRP A 192 -5.67 1.93 -0.64
C TRP A 192 -4.98 1.60 0.70
N VAL A 193 -5.59 2.00 1.82
CA VAL A 193 -5.07 1.78 3.17
C VAL A 193 -4.97 0.30 3.56
N GLY A 194 -5.76 -0.56 2.94
CA GLY A 194 -5.73 -2.02 3.13
C GLY A 194 -5.00 -2.77 2.02
N ALA A 195 -4.54 -2.07 0.98
CA ALA A 195 -3.97 -2.69 -0.20
C ALA A 195 -2.45 -2.89 -0.06
N PRO A 196 -1.90 -4.00 -0.59
CA PRO A 196 -0.45 -4.15 -0.71
C PRO A 196 0.11 -3.23 -1.80
N GLY A 197 1.35 -2.78 -1.63
CA GLY A 197 2.06 -1.99 -2.64
C GLY A 197 1.96 -0.48 -2.42
N LYS A 198 2.14 0.29 -3.48
CA LYS A 198 2.17 1.76 -3.42
C LYS A 198 0.75 2.34 -3.46
N PRO A 199 0.35 3.14 -2.46
CA PRO A 199 -0.97 3.78 -2.40
C PRO A 199 -1.36 4.61 -3.63
N ASP A 200 -0.44 5.40 -4.17
CA ASP A 200 -0.72 6.26 -5.33
C ASP A 200 -1.02 5.44 -6.59
N ILE A 201 -0.32 4.33 -6.79
CA ILE A 201 -0.57 3.40 -7.89
C ILE A 201 -1.94 2.72 -7.72
N PHE A 202 -2.28 2.30 -6.50
CA PHE A 202 -3.59 1.73 -6.22
C PHE A 202 -4.72 2.72 -6.53
N VAL A 203 -4.63 3.96 -6.05
CA VAL A 203 -5.63 5.00 -6.30
C VAL A 203 -5.76 5.27 -7.81
N ARG A 204 -4.63 5.37 -8.53
CA ARG A 204 -4.62 5.56 -9.98
C ARG A 204 -5.40 4.47 -10.70
N ASP A 205 -5.10 3.20 -10.40
CA ASP A 205 -5.68 2.06 -11.10
C ASP A 205 -7.18 1.89 -10.77
N ARG A 206 -7.58 2.20 -9.52
CA ARG A 206 -8.99 2.13 -9.11
C ARG A 206 -9.84 3.29 -9.63
N LYS A 207 -9.24 4.47 -9.83
CA LYS A 207 -9.93 5.63 -10.42
C LYS A 207 -10.45 5.36 -11.83
N ASP A 208 -9.84 4.46 -12.60
CA ASP A 208 -10.24 4.18 -13.99
C ASP A 208 -11.69 3.70 -14.10
N GLY A 209 -12.22 3.00 -13.09
CA GLY A 209 -13.64 2.65 -13.02
C GLY A 209 -14.56 3.88 -12.99
N ALA A 210 -14.22 4.89 -12.19
CA ALA A 210 -14.94 6.15 -12.18
C ALA A 210 -14.83 6.89 -13.54
N VAL A 211 -13.62 6.93 -14.11
CA VAL A 211 -13.35 7.59 -15.40
C VAL A 211 -14.23 7.03 -16.51
N PHE A 212 -14.39 5.71 -16.56
CA PHE A 212 -15.21 5.04 -17.55
C PHE A 212 -16.66 5.58 -17.56
N TYR A 213 -17.27 5.70 -16.38
CA TYR A 213 -18.65 6.17 -16.27
C TYR A 213 -18.77 7.70 -16.35
N THR A 214 -17.80 8.46 -15.84
CA THR A 214 -17.80 9.92 -16.03
C THR A 214 -17.65 10.30 -17.50
N ASN A 215 -16.91 9.53 -18.31
CA ASN A 215 -16.83 9.75 -19.76
C ASN A 215 -18.20 9.56 -20.44
N ARG A 216 -19.05 8.66 -19.93
CA ARG A 216 -20.42 8.52 -20.41
C ARG A 216 -21.27 9.73 -20.01
N VAL A 217 -21.15 10.20 -18.78
CA VAL A 217 -21.80 11.46 -18.34
C VAL A 217 -21.36 12.63 -19.23
N LEU A 218 -20.06 12.80 -19.46
CA LEU A 218 -19.53 13.84 -20.34
C LEU A 218 -20.08 13.72 -21.76
N LYS A 219 -20.28 12.49 -22.26
CA LYS A 219 -20.87 12.24 -23.58
C LYS A 219 -22.36 12.61 -23.64
N ASP A 220 -23.12 12.25 -22.62
CA ASP A 220 -24.58 12.43 -22.58
C ASP A 220 -24.96 13.89 -22.26
N PHE A 221 -24.12 14.60 -21.52
CA PHE A 221 -24.39 15.96 -20.99
C PHE A 221 -23.43 17.03 -21.53
N LYS A 222 -22.88 16.87 -22.75
CA LYS A 222 -21.88 17.78 -23.35
C LYS A 222 -22.22 19.27 -23.28
N GLN A 223 -23.51 19.61 -23.34
CA GLN A 223 -24.00 21.00 -23.36
C GLN A 223 -24.53 21.47 -21.99
N ASN A 224 -24.38 20.66 -20.94
CA ASN A 224 -24.84 20.99 -19.61
C ASN A 224 -23.62 21.12 -18.66
N PRO A 225 -23.16 22.36 -18.39
CA PRO A 225 -22.00 22.62 -17.54
C PRO A 225 -22.09 21.98 -16.16
N LEU A 226 -23.29 21.87 -15.58
CA LEU A 226 -23.48 21.31 -14.26
C LEU A 226 -22.98 19.86 -14.16
N HIS A 227 -23.31 19.04 -15.16
CA HIS A 227 -22.90 17.62 -15.19
C HIS A 227 -21.45 17.43 -15.66
N THR A 228 -20.98 18.29 -16.56
CA THR A 228 -19.60 18.19 -17.05
C THR A 228 -18.60 18.65 -15.99
N GLU A 229 -18.88 19.73 -15.27
CA GLU A 229 -18.11 20.17 -14.12
C GLU A 229 -18.19 19.16 -12.97
N TRP A 230 -19.35 18.53 -12.76
CA TRP A 230 -19.48 17.45 -11.77
C TRP A 230 -18.53 16.30 -12.09
N ALA A 231 -18.49 15.84 -13.34
CA ALA A 231 -17.59 14.77 -13.77
C ALA A 231 -16.11 15.16 -13.59
N HIS A 232 -15.72 16.37 -13.99
CA HIS A 232 -14.35 16.84 -13.83
C HIS A 232 -13.94 17.01 -12.36
N SER A 233 -14.84 17.53 -11.52
CA SER A 233 -14.57 17.71 -10.09
C SER A 233 -14.36 16.38 -9.38
N PHE A 234 -15.15 15.35 -9.70
CA PHE A 234 -15.00 14.03 -9.10
C PHE A 234 -13.68 13.35 -9.48
N ILE A 235 -13.35 13.31 -10.78
CA ILE A 235 -12.06 12.75 -11.24
C ILE A 235 -10.89 13.57 -10.71
N GLY A 236 -11.03 14.89 -10.66
CA GLY A 236 -10.03 15.78 -10.07
C GLY A 236 -9.80 15.51 -8.58
N ALA A 237 -10.85 15.23 -7.80
CA ALA A 237 -10.71 14.83 -6.40
C ALA A 237 -9.94 13.51 -6.25
N LEU A 238 -10.21 12.50 -7.09
CA LEU A 238 -9.46 11.25 -7.05
C LEU A 238 -7.98 11.42 -7.45
N ILE A 239 -7.66 12.40 -8.31
CA ILE A 239 -6.28 12.78 -8.62
C ILE A 239 -5.61 13.48 -7.42
N GLU A 240 -6.32 14.36 -6.71
CA GLU A 240 -5.80 14.97 -5.48
C GLU A 240 -5.56 13.92 -4.39
N LEU A 241 -6.44 12.93 -4.25
CA LEU A 241 -6.22 11.78 -3.36
C LEU A 241 -4.99 10.97 -3.76
N GLN A 242 -4.77 10.76 -5.06
CA GLN A 242 -3.56 10.09 -5.57
C GLN A 242 -2.30 10.87 -5.18
N GLN A 243 -2.33 12.20 -5.32
CA GLN A 243 -1.20 13.05 -4.97
C GLN A 243 -0.94 13.06 -3.46
N TYR A 244 -1.99 13.14 -2.64
CA TYR A 244 -1.90 12.97 -1.19
C TYR A 244 -1.21 11.64 -0.81
N CYS A 245 -1.64 10.54 -1.43
CA CYS A 245 -1.03 9.23 -1.22
C CYS A 245 0.45 9.21 -1.61
N LYS A 246 0.80 9.83 -2.73
CA LYS A 246 2.17 9.89 -3.23
C LYS A 246 3.11 10.69 -2.31
N GLU A 247 2.62 11.79 -1.76
CA GLU A 247 3.41 12.69 -0.91
C GLU A 247 3.55 12.18 0.52
N PHE A 248 2.44 11.71 1.10
CA PHE A 248 2.37 11.42 2.54
C PHE A 248 2.39 9.92 2.87
N HIS A 249 2.16 9.06 1.87
CA HIS A 249 2.12 7.60 2.01
C HIS A 249 2.92 6.86 0.90
N PRO A 250 4.16 7.27 0.60
CA PRO A 250 4.88 6.82 -0.61
C PRO A 250 5.16 5.30 -0.68
N MET A 251 5.14 4.61 0.46
CA MET A 251 5.44 3.18 0.60
C MET A 251 4.36 2.39 1.36
N GLY A 252 3.19 2.99 1.55
CA GLY A 252 2.11 2.44 2.38
C GLY A 252 1.62 3.46 3.40
N VAL A 253 0.62 3.06 4.19
CA VAL A 253 0.09 3.89 5.29
C VAL A 253 1.23 4.32 6.21
N THR A 254 1.24 5.60 6.56
CA THR A 254 2.19 6.19 7.49
C THR A 254 1.60 6.07 8.89
N TRP A 255 2.35 5.45 9.80
CA TRP A 255 1.92 5.12 11.15
C TRP A 255 2.64 5.99 12.19
N ALA A 256 2.12 6.01 13.42
CA ALA A 256 2.84 6.56 14.55
C ALA A 256 4.11 5.75 14.86
N SER A 257 5.16 6.44 15.33
CA SER A 257 6.43 5.85 15.75
C SER A 257 6.37 5.19 17.12
#